data_AF-A0A1C5PFV0-F1
#
_entry.id   AF-A0A1C5PFV0-F1
#
_cell.length_a   1.000
_cell.length_b   1.000
_cell.length_c   1.000
_cell.angle_alpha   90.00
_cell.angle_beta   90.00
_cell.angle_gamma   90.00
#
_symmetry.space_group_name_H-M   'P 1'
#
loop_
_entity.id
_entity.type
_entity.pdbx_description
1 polymer ?
#
loop_
_entity_poly.entity_id
_entity_poly.type
_entity_poly.pdbx_seq_one_letter_code
_entity_poly.pdbx_strand_id
1 'polypeptide(L)'
;MEELEFSQRIVKILTGKALQDTLRKAGTQGFTVPGFAKNVCQAPPSILAAAMTKRKCGKGFQSGIFLKCLSELDEDIMESKLAQKWFAGGASREEAERELKDIETSVLEKQKQNENVQNIIEIEASIKTDNKDDTQVIKKQQERIKKLQATIQSYKIANDNYKKEIEQLKRENIKLGTKNAEELRNKTLMENIIEELNNEIHEQQQQLAKMGTEIEKYKNMYENAPRVLCFSKKEIDEEVFPFYNIEWIGEWNNDYVKTIDWIKYREIWIAESDFSYSETKTIKSMAKGKVIIARNTNMLIAKVGGNN
;
A
#
# COMPACT_ATOMS: atom_id res chain seq x y z
N MET A 1 18.46 0.21 10.09
CA MET A 1 18.72 -0.48 11.38
C MET A 1 17.40 -0.57 12.18
N GLU A 2 17.21 -1.59 13.01
CA GLU A 2 16.02 -1.68 13.89
C GLU A 2 16.25 -1.00 15.26
N GLU A 3 15.18 -0.65 15.98
CA GLU A 3 15.25 0.05 17.28
C GLU A 3 16.08 -0.71 18.31
N LEU A 4 15.86 -2.03 18.39
CA LEU A 4 16.61 -2.89 19.29
C LEU A 4 18.10 -2.84 18.96
N GLU A 5 18.46 -3.00 17.69
CA GLU A 5 19.85 -2.98 17.24
C GLU A 5 20.51 -1.62 17.52
N PHE A 6 19.81 -0.52 17.26
CA PHE A 6 20.28 0.83 17.54
C PHE A 6 20.52 1.06 19.04
N SER A 7 19.57 0.66 19.89
CA SER A 7 19.70 0.77 21.35
C SER A 7 20.85 -0.05 21.94
N GLN A 8 21.12 -1.23 21.38
CA GLN A 8 22.23 -2.09 21.81
C GLN A 8 23.59 -1.57 21.37
N ARG A 9 23.65 -0.82 20.27
CA ARG A 9 24.88 -0.17 19.81
C ARG A 9 25.15 1.12 20.60
N ILE A 10 24.14 1.95 20.81
CA ILE A 10 24.30 3.22 21.53
C ILE A 10 24.74 3.02 22.99
N VAL A 11 24.28 1.96 23.67
CA VAL A 11 24.70 1.68 25.06
C VAL A 11 26.17 1.28 25.18
N LYS A 12 26.81 0.81 24.09
CA LYS A 12 28.24 0.46 24.08
C LYS A 12 29.14 1.68 23.95
N ILE A 13 28.64 2.77 23.37
CA ILE A 13 29.39 4.01 23.20
C ILE A 13 29.10 5.03 24.30
N LEU A 14 27.95 4.92 24.99
CA LEU A 14 27.57 5.75 26.13
C LEU A 14 28.59 5.62 27.28
N THR A 15 29.10 6.75 27.77
CA THR A 15 30.09 6.76 28.84
C THR A 15 29.64 7.55 30.08
N GLY A 16 30.15 7.13 31.24
CA GLY A 16 30.12 7.88 32.49
C GLY A 16 28.74 8.38 32.91
N LYS A 17 28.60 9.70 33.00
CA LYS A 17 27.44 10.40 33.57
C LYS A 17 26.18 10.23 32.73
N ALA A 18 26.29 10.30 31.39
CA ALA A 18 25.15 10.18 30.49
C ALA A 18 24.49 8.79 30.58
N LEU A 19 25.29 7.73 30.68
CA LEU A 19 24.79 6.37 30.90
C LEU A 19 24.07 6.25 32.25
N GLN A 20 24.64 6.80 33.32
CA GLN A 20 24.05 6.74 34.65
C GLN A 20 22.72 7.50 34.75
N ASP A 21 22.66 8.70 34.17
CA ASP A 21 21.46 9.54 34.18
C ASP A 21 20.34 8.92 33.33
N THR A 22 20.68 8.36 32.16
CA THR A 22 19.75 7.59 31.31
C THR A 22 19.17 6.41 32.07
N LEU A 23 20.02 5.59 32.72
CA LEU A 23 19.58 4.37 33.41
C LEU A 23 18.78 4.67 34.68
N ARG A 24 19.09 5.75 35.40
CA ARG A 24 18.30 6.21 36.56
C ARG A 24 16.89 6.59 36.13
N LYS A 25 16.77 7.36 35.04
CA LYS A 25 15.48 7.76 34.48
C LYS A 25 14.72 6.55 33.91
N ALA A 26 15.37 5.70 33.15
CA ALA A 26 14.79 4.47 32.59
C ALA A 26 14.27 3.53 33.69
N GLY A 27 15.01 3.39 34.80
CA GLY A 27 14.58 2.59 35.95
C GLY A 27 13.24 3.06 36.54
N THR A 28 13.04 4.38 36.66
CA THR A 28 11.75 4.95 37.13
C THR A 28 10.61 4.74 36.13
N GLN A 29 10.92 4.70 34.83
CA GLN A 29 9.95 4.38 33.77
C GLN A 29 9.73 2.87 33.60
N GLY A 30 10.45 2.06 34.38
CA GLY A 30 10.23 0.63 34.51
C GLY A 30 11.11 -0.25 33.61
N PHE A 31 12.26 0.27 33.18
CA PHE A 31 13.37 -0.53 32.65
C PHE A 31 13.95 -1.40 33.77
N THR A 32 14.11 -2.70 33.51
CA THR A 32 14.56 -3.68 34.51
C THR A 32 15.64 -4.58 33.95
N VAL A 33 16.73 -4.69 34.71
CA VAL A 33 17.88 -5.52 34.37
C VAL A 33 17.93 -6.72 35.31
N PRO A 34 17.93 -7.97 34.79
CA PRO A 34 18.06 -9.16 35.62
C PRO A 34 19.32 -9.11 36.48
N GLY A 35 19.18 -9.38 37.78
CA GLY A 35 20.30 -9.29 38.74
C GLY A 35 20.63 -7.87 39.24
N PHE A 36 20.04 -6.82 38.66
CA PHE A 36 20.31 -5.42 38.99
C PHE A 36 19.03 -4.62 39.28
N ALA A 37 17.96 -5.28 39.72
CA ALA A 37 16.64 -4.68 39.91
C ALA A 37 16.62 -3.49 40.89
N LYS A 38 17.54 -3.46 41.87
CA LYS A 38 17.67 -2.35 42.83
C LYS A 38 18.60 -1.23 42.35
N ASN A 39 19.57 -1.53 41.49
CA ASN A 39 20.62 -0.61 41.03
C ASN A 39 20.96 -0.86 39.55
N VAL A 40 20.06 -0.46 38.66
CA VAL A 40 20.20 -0.62 37.20
C VAL A 40 21.48 0.05 36.66
N CYS A 41 21.90 1.17 37.27
CA CYS A 41 23.07 1.95 36.88
C CYS A 41 24.43 1.24 37.06
N GLN A 42 24.47 0.13 37.79
CA GLN A 42 25.68 -0.66 38.01
C GLN A 42 25.81 -1.85 37.04
N ALA A 43 24.83 -2.06 36.16
CA ALA A 43 24.85 -3.17 35.24
C ALA A 43 25.91 -2.98 34.14
N PRO A 44 26.72 -4.02 33.84
CA PRO A 44 27.63 -4.00 32.70
C PRO A 44 26.91 -3.78 31.36
N PRO A 45 27.55 -3.12 30.36
CA PRO A 45 26.96 -2.87 29.04
C PRO A 45 26.41 -4.11 28.33
N SER A 46 27.06 -5.27 28.50
CA SER A 46 26.59 -6.55 27.93
C SER A 46 25.26 -7.00 28.52
N ILE A 47 25.06 -6.80 29.83
CA ILE A 47 23.83 -7.17 30.54
C ILE A 47 22.72 -6.15 30.23
N LEU A 48 23.07 -4.87 30.08
CA LEU A 48 22.16 -3.82 29.63
C LEU A 48 21.61 -4.10 28.23
N ALA A 49 22.48 -4.43 27.27
CA ALA A 49 22.08 -4.77 25.90
C ALA A 49 21.17 -6.01 25.86
N ALA A 50 21.41 -7.01 26.71
CA ALA A 50 20.54 -8.17 26.85
C ALA A 50 19.18 -7.81 27.44
N ALA A 51 19.11 -6.91 28.41
CA ALA A 51 17.85 -6.46 29.01
C ALA A 51 16.93 -5.74 28.01
N MET A 52 17.49 -5.04 27.01
CA MET A 52 16.73 -4.33 25.98
C MET A 52 15.86 -5.24 25.10
N THR A 53 16.23 -6.51 24.96
CA THR A 53 15.46 -7.52 24.20
C THR A 53 14.14 -7.89 24.87
N LYS A 54 13.99 -7.61 26.17
CA LYS A 54 12.82 -8.02 26.94
C LYS A 54 11.65 -7.11 26.63
N ARG A 55 10.49 -7.73 26.40
CA ARG A 55 9.22 -7.02 26.26
C ARG A 55 8.57 -6.90 27.64
N LYS A 56 8.03 -5.72 27.94
CA LYS A 56 7.26 -5.49 29.17
C LYS A 56 5.77 -5.53 28.84
N CYS A 57 4.99 -6.21 29.68
CA CYS A 57 3.55 -6.34 29.51
C CYS A 57 2.91 -4.95 29.40
N GLY A 58 2.23 -4.68 28.27
CA GLY A 58 1.54 -3.41 28.00
C GLY A 58 2.41 -2.18 27.71
N LYS A 59 3.76 -2.28 27.68
CA LYS A 59 4.66 -1.12 27.51
C LYS A 59 5.71 -1.25 26.40
N GLY A 60 5.60 -2.27 25.53
CA GLY A 60 6.54 -2.49 24.43
C GLY A 60 7.89 -3.05 24.87
N PHE A 61 8.91 -2.89 24.03
CA PHE A 61 10.28 -3.35 24.32
C PHE A 61 11.01 -2.39 25.26
N GLN A 62 11.90 -2.94 26.09
CA GLN A 62 12.74 -2.13 26.99
C GLN A 62 13.73 -1.22 26.23
N SER A 63 14.07 -1.53 24.97
CA SER A 63 14.80 -0.66 24.05
C SER A 63 14.18 0.73 23.91
N GLY A 64 12.86 0.79 23.74
CA GLY A 64 12.13 2.06 23.56
C GLY A 64 12.13 2.92 24.82
N ILE A 65 12.02 2.30 26.00
CA ILE A 65 12.11 3.01 27.29
C ILE A 65 13.50 3.63 27.45
N PHE A 66 14.55 2.87 27.13
CA PHE A 66 15.93 3.33 27.20
C PHE A 66 16.20 4.49 26.24
N LEU A 67 15.86 4.34 24.95
CA LEU A 67 16.06 5.38 23.95
C LEU A 67 15.28 6.65 24.26
N LYS A 68 14.04 6.52 24.74
CA LYS A 68 13.22 7.68 25.14
C LYS A 68 13.85 8.44 26.31
N CYS A 69 14.36 7.73 27.31
CA CYS A 69 15.05 8.38 28.43
C CYS A 69 16.35 9.05 27.98
N LEU A 70 17.06 8.46 27.02
CA LEU A 70 18.28 9.01 26.42
C LEU A 70 17.99 10.27 25.61
N SER A 71 16.93 10.30 24.79
CA SER A 71 16.55 11.46 23.97
C SER A 71 16.07 12.65 24.78
N GLU A 72 15.62 12.41 26.02
CA GLU A 72 15.18 13.45 26.96
C GLU A 72 16.31 13.91 27.90
N LEU A 73 17.56 13.53 27.65
CA LEU A 73 18.72 14.13 28.29
C LEU A 73 19.10 15.45 27.60
N ASP A 74 20.07 16.15 28.18
CA ASP A 74 20.62 17.40 27.65
C ASP A 74 20.96 17.29 26.15
N GLU A 75 20.57 18.30 25.37
CA GLU A 75 20.83 18.37 23.94
C GLU A 75 22.34 18.40 23.68
N ASP A 76 23.17 18.88 24.60
CA ASP A 76 24.62 18.90 24.44
C ASP A 76 25.29 17.50 24.47
N ILE A 77 24.54 16.45 24.82
CA ILE A 77 25.01 15.07 24.80
C ILE A 77 24.82 14.48 23.40
N MET A 78 25.90 14.11 22.74
CA MET A 78 25.89 13.54 21.39
C MET A 78 24.97 12.32 21.26
N GLU A 79 24.97 11.43 22.25
CA GLU A 79 24.12 10.24 22.27
C GLU A 79 22.63 10.57 22.46
N SER A 80 22.32 11.70 23.11
CA SER A 80 20.95 12.25 23.20
C SER A 80 20.48 12.73 21.83
N LYS A 81 21.32 13.50 21.11
CA LYS A 81 21.02 13.95 19.73
C LYS A 81 20.78 12.78 18.78
N LEU A 82 21.58 11.71 18.88
CA LEU A 82 21.39 10.50 18.09
C LEU A 82 20.03 9.84 18.36
N ALA A 83 19.63 9.75 19.63
CA ALA A 83 18.32 9.21 20.01
C ALA A 83 17.16 10.12 19.54
N GLN A 84 17.32 11.44 19.57
CA GLN A 84 16.33 12.39 19.05
C GLN A 84 16.16 12.27 17.52
N LYS A 85 17.28 12.23 16.78
CA LYS A 85 17.28 11.99 15.32
C LYS A 85 16.62 10.65 14.96
N TRP A 86 16.84 9.62 15.78
CA TRP A 86 16.19 8.32 15.63
C TRP A 86 14.66 8.40 15.75
N PHE A 87 14.13 9.14 16.72
CA PHE A 87 12.68 9.33 16.90
C PHE A 87 12.05 10.26 15.87
N ALA A 88 12.80 11.21 15.31
CA ALA A 88 12.30 12.11 14.26
C ALA A 88 11.92 11.36 12.97
N GLY A 89 12.54 10.21 12.71
CA GLY A 89 12.23 9.38 11.54
C GLY A 89 12.65 9.99 10.20
N GLY A 90 12.35 9.28 9.11
CA GLY A 90 12.80 9.65 7.76
C GLY A 90 14.31 9.86 7.70
N ALA A 91 14.77 10.84 6.91
CA ALA A 91 16.18 11.18 6.65
C ALA A 91 17.06 11.30 7.92
N SER A 92 16.47 11.74 9.03
CA SER A 92 17.16 11.90 10.32
C SER A 92 17.60 10.55 10.91
N ARG A 93 16.86 9.48 10.60
CA ARG A 93 17.18 8.13 11.07
C ARG A 93 18.39 7.56 10.34
N GLU A 94 18.48 7.74 9.02
CA GLU A 94 19.67 7.31 8.27
C GLU A 94 20.91 8.14 8.63
N GLU A 95 20.74 9.41 9.00
CA GLU A 95 21.81 10.24 9.53
C GLU A 95 22.33 9.73 10.88
N ALA A 96 21.42 9.42 11.82
CA ALA A 96 21.78 8.84 13.12
C ALA A 96 22.53 7.49 12.97
N GLU A 97 22.11 6.64 12.01
CA GLU A 97 22.80 5.38 11.73
C GLU A 97 24.22 5.56 11.20
N ARG A 98 24.47 6.59 10.38
CA ARG A 98 25.81 6.91 9.87
C ARG A 98 26.70 7.48 10.97
N GLU A 99 26.22 8.47 11.70
CA GLU A 99 26.98 9.10 12.78
C GLU A 99 27.37 8.08 13.87
N LEU A 100 26.46 7.16 14.21
CA LEU A 100 26.75 6.08 15.15
C LEU A 100 27.92 5.20 14.69
N LYS A 101 27.97 4.83 13.40
CA LYS A 101 29.07 4.01 12.84
C LYS A 101 30.40 4.76 12.84
N ASP A 102 30.38 6.06 12.54
CA ASP A 102 31.60 6.89 12.55
C ASP A 102 32.17 7.00 13.97
N ILE A 103 31.31 7.17 14.98
CA ILE A 103 31.71 7.19 16.39
C ILE A 103 32.30 5.84 16.82
N GLU A 104 31.63 4.72 16.48
CA GLU A 104 32.14 3.37 16.77
C GLU A 104 33.55 3.17 16.20
N THR A 105 33.79 3.64 14.96
CA THR A 105 35.08 3.57 14.29
C THR A 105 36.15 4.40 15.01
N SER A 106 35.82 5.65 15.36
CA SER A 106 36.71 6.55 16.08
C SER A 106 37.12 6.03 17.46
N VAL A 107 36.18 5.43 18.22
CA VAL A 107 36.45 4.83 19.53
C VAL A 107 37.42 3.65 19.39
N LEU A 108 37.23 2.80 18.39
CA LEU A 108 38.08 1.64 18.14
C LEU A 108 39.52 2.05 17.76
N GLU A 109 39.67 3.12 16.98
CA GLU A 109 40.98 3.67 16.61
C GLU A 109 41.73 4.24 17.82
N LYS A 110 41.04 5.01 18.67
CA LYS A 110 41.63 5.57 19.90
C LYS A 110 42.08 4.47 20.88
N GLN A 111 41.33 3.39 21.01
CA GLN A 111 41.72 2.24 21.84
C GLN A 111 43.01 1.59 21.34
N LYS A 112 43.13 1.34 20.03
CA LYS A 112 44.35 0.78 19.41
C LYS A 112 45.56 1.70 19.55
N GLN A 113 45.36 3.02 19.43
CA GLN A 113 46.43 3.99 19.63
C GLN A 113 46.92 3.99 21.09
N ASN A 114 46.01 3.96 22.06
CA ASN A 114 46.36 3.93 23.48
C ASN A 114 47.10 2.64 23.87
N GLU A 115 46.69 1.48 23.34
CA GLU A 115 47.42 0.22 23.54
C GLU A 115 48.85 0.28 22.97
N ASN A 116 49.03 0.90 21.80
CA ASN A 116 50.36 1.09 21.22
C ASN A 116 51.23 2.02 22.06
N VAL A 117 50.68 3.13 22.57
CA VAL A 117 51.39 4.08 23.44
C VAL A 117 51.78 3.44 24.77
N GLN A 118 50.87 2.70 25.41
CA GLN A 118 51.15 1.99 26.66
C GLN A 118 52.28 0.96 26.49
N ASN A 119 52.26 0.22 25.39
CA ASN A 119 53.35 -0.71 25.05
C ASN A 119 54.69 0.02 24.85
N ILE A 120 54.71 1.22 24.26
CA ILE A 120 55.93 2.03 24.09
C ILE A 120 56.48 2.50 25.44
N ILE A 121 55.62 2.96 26.34
CA ILE A 121 56.00 3.45 27.67
C ILE A 121 56.62 2.33 28.53
N GLU A 122 56.07 1.12 28.50
CA GLU A 122 56.63 -0.04 29.22
C GLU A 122 58.04 -0.42 28.73
N ILE A 123 58.38 -0.12 27.48
CA ILE A 123 59.70 -0.40 26.90
C ILE A 123 60.72 0.66 27.34
N GLU A 124 60.36 1.94 27.30
CA GLU A 124 61.24 3.00 27.80
C GLU A 124 61.55 2.81 29.29
N ALA A 125 60.57 2.36 30.08
CA ALA A 125 60.77 2.01 31.47
C ALA A 125 61.71 0.79 31.65
N SER A 126 61.67 -0.16 30.72
CA SER A 126 62.54 -1.34 30.72
C SER A 126 63.98 -1.06 30.30
N ILE A 127 64.21 -0.02 29.49
CA ILE A 127 65.54 0.41 29.00
C ILE A 127 66.27 1.26 30.05
N LYS A 128 65.54 2.03 30.87
CA LYS A 128 66.12 2.93 31.90
C LYS A 128 66.61 2.23 33.18
N THR A 129 66.43 0.92 33.34
CA THR A 129 66.96 0.18 34.50
C THR A 129 68.33 -0.41 34.19
N ASP A 130 69.39 0.30 34.56
CA ASP A 130 70.83 0.03 34.31
C ASP A 130 71.43 -1.25 34.97
N ASN A 131 70.62 -2.28 35.27
CA ASN A 131 71.12 -3.49 35.94
C ASN A 131 70.38 -4.77 35.55
N LYS A 132 70.11 -4.97 34.25
CA LYS A 132 69.69 -6.28 33.72
C LYS A 132 70.64 -6.73 32.62
N ASP A 133 71.25 -7.89 32.86
CA ASP A 133 72.08 -8.66 31.93
C ASP A 133 71.59 -8.49 30.48
N ASP A 134 72.42 -7.89 29.62
CA ASP A 134 72.11 -7.55 28.22
C ASP A 134 71.54 -8.76 27.45
N THR A 135 71.91 -9.97 27.88
CA THR A 135 71.38 -11.23 27.39
C THR A 135 69.86 -11.38 27.56
N GLN A 136 69.27 -10.91 28.66
CA GLN A 136 67.83 -10.93 28.89
C GLN A 136 67.09 -9.91 28.03
N VAL A 137 67.68 -8.73 27.80
CA VAL A 137 67.10 -7.68 26.96
C VAL A 137 67.05 -8.16 25.50
N ILE A 138 68.14 -8.77 25.01
CA ILE A 138 68.21 -9.35 23.65
C ILE A 138 67.18 -10.46 23.47
N LYS A 139 67.03 -11.38 24.44
CA LYS A 139 66.02 -12.45 24.37
C LYS A 139 64.59 -11.90 24.29
N LYS A 140 64.26 -10.90 25.11
CA LYS A 140 62.94 -10.23 25.05
C LYS A 140 62.68 -9.56 23.71
N GLN A 141 63.68 -8.90 23.13
CA GLN A 141 63.57 -8.29 21.80
C GLN A 141 63.36 -9.35 20.71
N GLN A 142 64.08 -10.48 20.75
CA GLN A 142 63.90 -11.58 19.79
C GLN A 142 62.50 -12.20 19.86
N GLU A 143 61.95 -12.41 21.05
CA GLU A 143 60.56 -12.87 21.22
C GLU A 143 59.55 -11.87 20.65
N ARG A 144 59.80 -10.57 20.82
CA ARG A 144 58.94 -9.52 20.25
C ARG A 144 59.01 -9.50 18.73
N ILE A 145 60.20 -9.65 18.13
CA ILE A 145 60.35 -9.75 16.67
C ILE A 145 59.56 -10.94 16.14
N LYS A 146 59.62 -12.11 16.80
CA LYS A 146 58.81 -13.28 16.43
C LYS A 146 57.31 -13.00 16.52
N LYS A 147 56.84 -12.36 17.59
CA LYS A 147 55.42 -11.96 17.75
C LYS A 147 54.99 -11.00 16.64
N LEU A 148 55.78 -9.97 16.37
CA LEU A 148 55.50 -9.00 15.30
C LEU A 148 55.48 -9.67 13.92
N GLN A 149 56.40 -10.61 13.64
CA GLN A 149 56.39 -11.38 12.40
C GLN A 149 55.11 -12.22 12.25
N ALA A 150 54.67 -12.89 13.33
CA ALA A 150 53.41 -13.64 13.32
C ALA A 150 52.20 -12.73 13.07
N THR A 151 52.17 -11.54 13.69
CA THR A 151 51.12 -10.54 13.47
C THR A 151 51.13 -9.99 12.03
N ILE A 152 52.31 -9.75 11.45
CA ILE A 152 52.41 -9.32 10.05
C ILE A 152 51.89 -10.40 9.11
N GLN A 153 52.21 -11.67 9.36
CA GLN A 153 51.69 -12.77 8.55
C GLN A 153 50.16 -12.92 8.67
N SER A 154 49.61 -12.80 9.88
CA SER A 154 48.15 -12.86 10.06
C SER A 154 47.45 -11.70 9.35
N TYR A 155 47.99 -10.48 9.40
CA TYR A 155 47.46 -9.34 8.65
C TYR A 155 47.56 -9.51 7.14
N LYS A 156 48.65 -10.12 6.62
CA LYS A 156 48.76 -10.44 5.19
C LYS A 156 47.64 -11.39 4.74
N ILE A 157 47.40 -12.46 5.49
CA ILE A 157 46.33 -13.43 5.21
C ILE A 157 44.95 -12.76 5.25
N ALA A 158 44.69 -11.94 6.27
CA ALA A 158 43.43 -11.21 6.39
C ALA A 158 43.22 -10.27 5.20
N ASN A 159 44.25 -9.54 4.77
CA ASN A 159 44.17 -8.61 3.66
C ASN A 159 43.88 -9.32 2.32
N ASP A 160 44.51 -10.49 2.08
CA ASP A 160 44.23 -11.31 0.90
C ASP A 160 42.78 -11.83 0.89
N ASN A 161 42.25 -12.19 2.06
CA ASN A 161 40.85 -12.60 2.20
C ASN A 161 39.90 -11.44 1.93
N TYR A 162 40.14 -10.27 2.51
CA TYR A 162 39.32 -9.07 2.25
C TYR A 162 39.35 -8.67 0.77
N LYS A 163 40.50 -8.79 0.10
CA LYS A 163 40.59 -8.50 -1.34
C LYS A 163 39.68 -9.42 -2.16
N LYS A 164 39.65 -10.72 -1.85
CA LYS A 164 38.75 -11.68 -2.52
C LYS A 164 37.29 -11.37 -2.25
N GLU A 165 36.94 -11.02 -1.02
CA GLU A 165 35.58 -10.66 -0.62
C GLU A 165 35.10 -9.40 -1.35
N ILE A 166 35.94 -8.37 -1.45
CA ILE A 166 35.65 -7.15 -2.22
C ILE A 166 35.39 -7.46 -3.70
N GLU A 167 36.19 -8.33 -4.32
CA GLU A 167 35.98 -8.74 -5.72
C GLU A 167 34.70 -9.55 -5.92
N GLN A 168 34.32 -10.38 -4.94
CA GLN A 168 33.05 -11.11 -4.97
C GLN A 168 31.86 -10.14 -4.86
N LEU A 169 31.89 -9.23 -3.88
CA LEU A 169 30.83 -8.24 -3.67
C LEU A 169 30.67 -7.31 -4.88
N LYS A 170 31.78 -6.91 -5.53
CA LYS A 170 31.72 -6.13 -6.79
C LYS A 170 30.98 -6.89 -7.89
N ARG A 171 31.25 -8.18 -8.06
CA ARG A 171 30.56 -9.02 -9.06
C ARG A 171 29.08 -9.19 -8.75
N GLU A 172 28.74 -9.38 -7.48
CA GLU A 172 27.35 -9.49 -7.03
C GLU A 172 26.58 -8.18 -7.23
N ASN A 173 27.18 -7.04 -6.92
CA ASN A 173 26.57 -5.73 -7.11
C ASN A 173 26.27 -5.44 -8.59
N ILE A 174 27.16 -5.82 -9.51
CA ILE A 174 26.90 -5.71 -10.96
C ILE A 174 25.68 -6.56 -11.35
N LYS A 175 25.59 -7.81 -10.87
CA LYS A 175 24.44 -8.70 -11.14
C LYS A 175 23.12 -8.14 -10.61
N LEU A 176 23.14 -7.59 -9.39
CA LEU A 176 21.97 -6.94 -8.81
C LEU A 176 21.58 -5.68 -9.58
N GLY A 177 22.55 -4.88 -10.01
CA GLY A 177 22.31 -3.72 -10.88
C GLY A 177 21.62 -4.09 -12.20
N THR A 178 22.04 -5.18 -12.85
CA THR A 178 21.38 -5.66 -14.08
C THR A 178 19.96 -6.15 -13.83
N LYS A 179 19.73 -6.90 -12.74
CA LYS A 179 18.37 -7.36 -12.38
C LYS A 179 17.43 -6.21 -12.06
N ASN A 180 17.91 -5.23 -11.30
CA ASN A 180 17.12 -4.06 -10.94
C ASN A 180 16.74 -3.22 -12.17
N ALA A 181 17.65 -3.10 -13.15
CA ALA A 181 17.35 -2.42 -14.41
C ALA A 181 16.30 -3.18 -15.26
N GLU A 182 16.33 -4.51 -15.26
CA GLU A 182 15.34 -5.34 -15.94
C GLU A 182 13.97 -5.26 -15.25
N GLU A 183 13.93 -5.36 -13.92
CA GLU A 183 12.70 -5.19 -13.13
C GLU A 183 12.08 -3.80 -13.33
N LEU A 184 12.90 -2.74 -13.40
CA LEU A 184 12.42 -1.39 -13.69
C LEU A 184 11.77 -1.29 -15.07
N ARG A 185 12.37 -1.90 -16.10
CA ARG A 185 11.77 -1.94 -17.45
C ARG A 185 10.44 -2.69 -17.46
N ASN A 186 10.38 -3.84 -16.79
CA ASN A 186 9.15 -4.63 -16.67
C ASN A 186 8.07 -3.86 -15.93
N LYS A 187 8.45 -3.13 -14.87
CA LYS A 187 7.52 -2.26 -14.13
C LYS A 187 6.93 -1.19 -15.03
N THR A 188 7.76 -0.45 -15.78
CA THR A 188 7.28 0.58 -16.71
C THR A 188 6.37 0.01 -17.80
N LEU A 189 6.69 -1.17 -18.33
CA LEU A 189 5.82 -1.85 -19.28
C LEU A 189 4.44 -2.17 -18.69
N MET A 190 4.40 -2.70 -17.46
CA MET A 190 3.15 -3.01 -16.76
C MET A 190 2.35 -1.75 -16.44
N GLU A 191 3.00 -0.65 -16.07
CA GLU A 191 2.34 0.65 -15.84
C GLU A 191 1.64 1.15 -17.10
N ASN A 192 2.29 1.06 -18.26
CA ASN A 192 1.67 1.43 -19.55
C ASN A 192 0.46 0.55 -19.88
N ILE A 193 0.55 -0.77 -19.66
CA ILE A 193 -0.58 -1.70 -19.89
C ILE A 193 -1.76 -1.35 -18.97
N ILE A 194 -1.49 -1.00 -17.71
CA ILE A 194 -2.54 -0.58 -16.77
C ILE A 194 -3.21 0.71 -17.28
N GLU A 195 -2.44 1.66 -17.80
CA GLU A 195 -3.00 2.90 -18.36
C GLU A 195 -3.88 2.63 -19.59
N GLU A 196 -3.44 1.78 -20.51
CA GLU A 196 -4.25 1.36 -21.67
C GLU A 196 -5.57 0.71 -21.25
N LEU A 197 -5.52 -0.24 -20.31
CA LEU A 197 -6.72 -0.92 -19.80
C LEU A 197 -7.67 0.04 -19.07
N ASN A 198 -7.15 1.02 -18.33
CA ASN A 198 -7.99 2.02 -17.67
C ASN A 198 -8.73 2.90 -18.68
N ASN A 199 -8.09 3.25 -19.80
CA ASN A 199 -8.73 3.99 -20.88
C ASN A 199 -9.84 3.15 -21.53
N GLU A 200 -9.60 1.86 -21.79
CA GLU A 200 -10.62 0.96 -22.34
C GLU A 200 -11.83 0.81 -21.41
N ILE A 201 -11.58 0.63 -20.10
CA ILE A 201 -12.66 0.58 -19.09
C ILE A 201 -13.49 1.87 -19.12
N HIS A 202 -12.83 3.03 -19.25
CA HIS A 202 -13.53 4.31 -19.30
C HIS A 202 -14.44 4.42 -20.54
N GLU A 203 -13.94 4.01 -21.71
CA GLU A 203 -14.74 3.99 -22.94
C GLU A 203 -15.95 3.06 -22.82
N GLN A 204 -15.76 1.86 -22.28
CA GLN A 204 -16.85 0.90 -22.06
C GLN A 204 -17.89 1.44 -21.07
N GLN A 205 -17.48 2.11 -20.00
CA GLN A 205 -18.39 2.77 -19.06
C GLN A 205 -19.22 3.87 -19.74
N GLN A 206 -18.61 4.67 -20.61
CA GLN A 206 -19.35 5.68 -21.38
C GLN A 206 -20.38 5.05 -22.32
N GLN A 207 -20.04 3.94 -22.98
CA GLN A 207 -20.98 3.21 -23.85
C GLN A 207 -22.15 2.63 -23.06
N LEU A 208 -21.88 2.01 -21.91
CA LEU A 208 -22.93 1.50 -21.00
C LEU A 208 -23.86 2.61 -20.53
N ALA A 209 -23.33 3.79 -20.19
CA ALA A 209 -24.14 4.94 -19.81
C ALA A 209 -25.08 5.38 -20.96
N LYS A 210 -24.57 5.45 -22.20
CA LYS A 210 -25.38 5.76 -23.39
C LYS A 210 -26.51 4.74 -23.58
N MET A 211 -26.18 3.45 -23.57
CA MET A 211 -27.18 2.38 -23.68
C MET A 211 -28.20 2.45 -22.55
N GLY A 212 -27.78 2.74 -21.31
CA GLY A 212 -28.69 2.94 -20.18
C GLY A 212 -29.69 4.07 -20.41
N THR A 213 -29.24 5.21 -20.94
CA THR A 213 -30.17 6.31 -21.29
C THR A 213 -31.14 5.93 -22.40
N GLU A 214 -30.73 5.10 -23.35
CA GLU A 214 -31.58 4.64 -24.44
C GLU A 214 -32.63 3.63 -23.96
N ILE A 215 -32.24 2.69 -23.10
CA ILE A 215 -33.18 1.79 -22.42
C ILE A 215 -34.23 2.58 -21.64
N GLU A 216 -33.83 3.61 -20.91
CA GLU A 216 -34.76 4.43 -20.13
C GLU A 216 -35.73 5.21 -21.03
N LYS A 217 -35.26 5.72 -22.17
CA LYS A 217 -36.14 6.32 -23.18
C LYS A 217 -37.18 5.33 -23.69
N TYR A 218 -36.77 4.11 -24.05
CA TYR A 218 -37.71 3.09 -24.52
C TYR A 218 -38.70 2.70 -23.43
N LYS A 219 -38.25 2.45 -22.19
CA LYS A 219 -39.15 2.19 -21.05
C LYS A 219 -40.21 3.26 -20.90
N ASN A 220 -39.80 4.53 -20.92
CA ASN A 220 -40.74 5.65 -20.83
C ASN A 220 -41.71 5.72 -22.02
N MET A 221 -41.27 5.35 -23.23
CA MET A 221 -42.16 5.21 -24.40
C MET A 221 -43.19 4.10 -24.21
N TYR A 222 -42.79 2.95 -23.68
CA TYR A 222 -43.68 1.81 -23.38
C TYR A 222 -44.68 2.13 -22.27
N GLU A 223 -44.23 2.72 -21.16
CA GLU A 223 -45.12 3.08 -20.03
C GLU A 223 -46.19 4.10 -20.44
N ASN A 224 -45.83 5.03 -21.34
CA ASN A 224 -46.74 6.05 -21.85
C ASN A 224 -47.39 5.68 -23.20
N ALA A 225 -47.26 4.41 -23.62
CA ALA A 225 -47.82 3.96 -24.89
C ALA A 225 -49.35 4.20 -24.90
N PRO A 226 -49.89 4.82 -25.97
CA PRO A 226 -51.30 5.08 -26.07
C PRO A 226 -52.09 3.77 -26.00
N ARG A 227 -53.10 3.75 -25.12
CA ARG A 227 -54.09 2.69 -25.06
C ARG A 227 -55.04 2.83 -26.24
N VAL A 228 -55.19 1.75 -26.99
CA VAL A 228 -55.97 1.69 -28.21
C VAL A 228 -56.98 0.58 -28.10
N LEU A 229 -58.21 0.84 -28.54
CA LEU A 229 -59.22 -0.20 -28.71
C LEU A 229 -59.40 -0.47 -30.21
N CYS A 230 -59.11 -1.69 -30.65
CA CYS A 230 -59.17 -2.07 -32.06
C CYS A 230 -60.33 -3.02 -32.34
N PHE A 231 -61.24 -2.57 -33.20
CA PHE A 231 -62.35 -3.37 -33.74
C PHE A 231 -61.95 -3.92 -35.12
N SER A 232 -61.66 -5.22 -35.16
CA SER A 232 -61.30 -5.95 -36.38
C SER A 232 -61.59 -7.43 -36.17
N LYS A 233 -62.16 -8.14 -37.15
CA LYS A 233 -62.37 -9.60 -37.02
C LYS A 233 -61.08 -10.39 -37.04
N LYS A 234 -60.05 -9.85 -37.71
CA LYS A 234 -58.70 -10.39 -37.66
C LYS A 234 -57.96 -9.77 -36.47
N GLU A 235 -57.35 -10.62 -35.67
CA GLU A 235 -56.41 -10.19 -34.62
C GLU A 235 -55.24 -9.44 -35.24
N ILE A 236 -54.83 -8.36 -34.58
CA ILE A 236 -53.65 -7.59 -34.95
C ILE A 236 -52.51 -8.07 -34.06
N ASP A 237 -51.43 -8.48 -34.69
CA ASP A 237 -50.22 -8.87 -33.99
C ASP A 237 -49.62 -7.66 -33.25
N GLU A 238 -49.45 -7.80 -31.93
CA GLU A 238 -48.88 -6.78 -31.06
C GLU A 238 -47.44 -6.44 -31.47
N GLU A 239 -46.70 -7.37 -32.09
CA GLU A 239 -45.34 -7.14 -32.57
C GLU A 239 -45.28 -6.10 -33.71
N VAL A 240 -46.38 -5.88 -34.43
CA VAL A 240 -46.47 -4.87 -35.49
C VAL A 240 -46.56 -3.46 -34.91
N PHE A 241 -47.02 -3.32 -33.68
CA PHE A 241 -47.21 -2.04 -33.01
C PHE A 241 -46.64 -2.05 -31.58
N PRO A 242 -45.31 -2.20 -31.43
CA PRO A 242 -44.67 -2.37 -30.13
C PRO A 242 -44.86 -1.16 -29.20
N PHE A 243 -45.18 0.03 -29.74
CA PHE A 243 -45.39 1.25 -28.97
C PHE A 243 -46.87 1.58 -28.73
N TYR A 244 -47.77 0.60 -28.87
CA TYR A 244 -49.20 0.76 -28.61
C TYR A 244 -49.69 -0.35 -27.68
N ASN A 245 -50.55 0.01 -26.72
CA ASN A 245 -51.25 -0.96 -25.90
C ASN A 245 -52.61 -1.24 -26.55
N ILE A 246 -52.71 -2.28 -27.37
CA ILE A 246 -53.89 -2.57 -28.19
C ILE A 246 -54.77 -3.59 -27.47
N GLU A 247 -56.00 -3.21 -27.16
CA GLU A 247 -57.05 -4.15 -26.78
C GLU A 247 -57.90 -4.48 -28.01
N TRP A 248 -58.07 -5.77 -28.28
CA TRP A 248 -58.71 -6.25 -29.50
C TRP A 248 -60.15 -6.71 -29.25
N ILE A 249 -61.05 -6.33 -30.16
CA ILE A 249 -62.44 -6.78 -30.21
C ILE A 249 -62.71 -7.39 -31.58
N GLY A 250 -62.78 -8.73 -31.61
CA GLY A 250 -63.07 -9.52 -32.81
C GLY A 250 -64.55 -9.59 -33.19
N GLU A 251 -65.43 -9.55 -32.20
CA GLU A 251 -66.87 -9.75 -32.38
C GLU A 251 -67.69 -8.70 -31.63
N TRP A 252 -68.81 -8.30 -32.22
CA TRP A 252 -69.70 -7.32 -31.62
C TRP A 252 -70.56 -7.96 -30.52
N ASN A 253 -70.50 -7.40 -29.31
CA ASN A 253 -71.38 -7.77 -28.22
C ASN A 253 -71.94 -6.52 -27.53
N ASN A 254 -73.25 -6.32 -27.61
CA ASN A 254 -73.94 -5.14 -27.09
C ASN A 254 -73.78 -4.93 -25.58
N ASP A 255 -73.65 -6.00 -24.80
CA ASP A 255 -73.53 -5.92 -23.35
C ASP A 255 -72.10 -5.56 -22.96
N TYR A 256 -71.12 -6.20 -23.60
CA TYR A 256 -69.70 -5.91 -23.40
C TYR A 256 -69.38 -4.46 -23.80
N VAL A 257 -69.79 -4.03 -24.99
CA VAL A 257 -69.50 -2.68 -25.53
C VAL A 257 -70.03 -1.55 -24.63
N LYS A 258 -71.16 -1.77 -23.93
CA LYS A 258 -71.72 -0.80 -22.97
C LYS A 258 -70.91 -0.70 -21.67
N THR A 259 -70.17 -1.75 -21.31
CA THR A 259 -69.33 -1.79 -20.11
C THR A 259 -67.91 -1.26 -20.33
N ILE A 260 -67.53 -1.02 -21.59
CA ILE A 260 -66.21 -0.47 -21.94
C ILE A 260 -66.08 0.94 -21.37
N ASP A 261 -64.98 1.18 -20.67
CA ASP A 261 -64.60 2.51 -20.19
C ASP A 261 -63.86 3.28 -21.30
N TRP A 262 -64.64 3.85 -22.22
CA TRP A 262 -64.17 4.54 -23.42
C TRP A 262 -63.21 5.70 -23.18
N ILE A 263 -63.15 6.24 -21.95
CA ILE A 263 -62.26 7.35 -21.58
C ILE A 263 -60.80 6.88 -21.49
N LYS A 264 -60.57 5.58 -21.23
CA LYS A 264 -59.21 5.02 -21.10
C LYS A 264 -58.45 4.92 -22.41
N TYR A 265 -59.14 4.90 -23.55
CA TYR A 265 -58.54 4.69 -24.86
C TYR A 265 -58.33 6.02 -25.57
N ARG A 266 -57.07 6.32 -25.90
CA ARG A 266 -56.68 7.55 -26.58
C ARG A 266 -57.01 7.48 -28.07
N GLU A 267 -56.96 6.28 -28.65
CA GLU A 267 -57.38 6.03 -30.02
C GLU A 267 -58.33 4.82 -30.11
N ILE A 268 -59.22 4.87 -31.09
CA ILE A 268 -60.13 3.78 -31.44
C ILE A 268 -59.89 3.44 -32.91
N TRP A 269 -59.55 2.20 -33.20
CA TRP A 269 -59.28 1.74 -34.57
C TRP A 269 -60.40 0.83 -35.06
N ILE A 270 -60.85 1.01 -36.31
CA ILE A 270 -62.01 0.30 -36.85
C ILE A 270 -61.74 -0.18 -38.28
N ALA A 271 -61.83 -1.49 -38.50
CA ALA A 271 -61.90 -2.12 -39.81
C ALA A 271 -63.37 -2.20 -40.28
N GLU A 272 -63.79 -1.29 -41.16
CA GLU A 272 -65.21 -1.13 -41.56
C GLU A 272 -65.81 -2.36 -42.26
N SER A 273 -65.00 -3.16 -42.98
CA SER A 273 -65.49 -4.39 -43.63
C SER A 273 -65.99 -5.45 -42.64
N ASP A 274 -65.54 -5.38 -41.40
CA ASP A 274 -65.68 -6.47 -40.45
C ASP A 274 -66.96 -6.34 -39.62
N PHE A 275 -67.54 -5.14 -39.57
CA PHE A 275 -68.72 -4.79 -38.77
C PHE A 275 -69.80 -4.15 -39.64
N SER A 276 -71.05 -4.25 -39.21
CA SER A 276 -72.17 -3.60 -39.87
C SER A 276 -72.08 -2.07 -39.76
N TYR A 277 -72.81 -1.38 -40.64
CA TYR A 277 -72.88 0.08 -40.63
C TYR A 277 -73.41 0.64 -39.29
N SER A 278 -74.41 -0.01 -38.70
CA SER A 278 -74.98 0.37 -37.41
C SER A 278 -74.00 0.22 -36.26
N GLU A 279 -73.22 -0.87 -36.22
CA GLU A 279 -72.20 -1.11 -35.20
C GLU A 279 -71.08 -0.08 -35.31
N THR A 280 -70.58 0.15 -36.53
CA THR A 280 -69.52 1.14 -36.79
C THR A 280 -69.96 2.55 -36.39
N LYS A 281 -71.20 2.93 -36.68
CA LYS A 281 -71.76 4.23 -36.27
C LYS A 281 -71.84 4.35 -34.74
N THR A 282 -72.17 3.26 -34.06
CA THR A 282 -72.24 3.21 -32.59
C THR A 282 -70.85 3.38 -31.98
N ILE A 283 -69.85 2.65 -32.47
CA ILE A 283 -68.44 2.80 -32.03
C ILE A 283 -67.98 4.25 -32.16
N LYS A 284 -68.18 4.87 -33.34
CA LYS A 284 -67.82 6.26 -33.61
C LYS A 284 -68.48 7.24 -32.63
N SER A 285 -69.72 6.97 -32.22
CA SER A 285 -70.46 7.83 -31.29
C SER A 285 -70.02 7.68 -29.83
N MET A 286 -69.56 6.49 -29.44
CA MET A 286 -69.12 6.19 -28.07
C MET A 286 -67.65 6.57 -27.84
N ALA A 287 -66.83 6.56 -28.89
CA ALA A 287 -65.44 6.94 -28.86
C ALA A 287 -65.24 8.34 -28.24
N LYS A 288 -64.33 8.42 -27.26
CA LYS A 288 -63.88 9.68 -26.65
C LYS A 288 -62.51 10.14 -27.15
N GLY A 289 -61.74 9.22 -27.73
CA GLY A 289 -60.43 9.46 -28.33
C GLY A 289 -60.49 9.69 -29.85
N LYS A 290 -59.31 9.72 -30.48
CA LYS A 290 -59.16 9.83 -31.93
C LYS A 290 -59.65 8.55 -32.61
N VAL A 291 -60.55 8.67 -33.59
CA VAL A 291 -61.07 7.52 -34.32
C VAL A 291 -60.34 7.36 -35.65
N ILE A 292 -59.71 6.21 -35.86
CA ILE A 292 -59.02 5.84 -37.10
C ILE A 292 -59.79 4.71 -37.78
N ILE A 293 -60.13 4.93 -39.04
CA ILE A 293 -60.99 4.04 -39.79
C ILE A 293 -60.31 3.65 -41.10
N ALA A 294 -60.39 2.37 -41.43
CA ALA A 294 -59.93 1.84 -42.70
C ALA A 294 -60.91 0.77 -43.21
N ARG A 295 -60.85 0.47 -44.51
CA ARG A 295 -61.77 -0.50 -45.13
C ARG A 295 -61.60 -1.91 -44.58
N ASN A 296 -60.37 -2.33 -44.25
CA ASN A 296 -60.05 -3.65 -43.71
C ASN A 296 -58.81 -3.56 -42.79
N THR A 297 -58.51 -4.64 -42.07
CA THR A 297 -57.39 -4.72 -41.12
C THR A 297 -56.03 -4.39 -41.74
N ASN A 298 -55.74 -4.86 -42.96
CA ASN A 298 -54.45 -4.58 -43.62
C ASN A 298 -54.28 -3.08 -43.94
N MET A 299 -55.35 -2.43 -44.40
CA MET A 299 -55.35 -0.98 -44.61
C MET A 299 -55.30 -0.19 -43.30
N LEU A 300 -55.87 -0.73 -42.22
CA LEU A 300 -55.76 -0.18 -40.88
C LEU A 300 -54.29 -0.20 -40.43
N ILE A 301 -53.63 -1.35 -40.57
CA ILE A 301 -52.21 -1.54 -40.24
C ILE A 301 -51.35 -0.56 -41.03
N ALA A 302 -51.56 -0.44 -42.35
CA ALA A 302 -50.81 0.50 -43.18
C ALA A 302 -51.06 1.98 -42.81
N LYS A 303 -52.30 2.33 -42.44
CA LYS A 303 -52.70 3.71 -42.12
C LYS A 303 -52.19 4.17 -40.76
N VAL A 304 -52.07 3.24 -39.81
CA VAL A 304 -51.51 3.50 -38.49
C VAL A 304 -49.97 3.41 -38.55
N GLY A 305 -49.42 2.35 -39.14
CA GLY A 305 -47.97 2.12 -39.22
C GLY A 305 -47.22 3.05 -40.17
N GLY A 306 -47.91 3.67 -41.14
CA GLY A 306 -47.32 4.64 -42.07
C GLY A 306 -47.29 6.10 -41.56
N ASN A 307 -47.74 6.35 -40.32
CA ASN A 307 -47.75 7.69 -39.70
C ASN A 307 -46.66 7.87 -38.61
N ASN A 308 -45.68 6.96 -38.53
CA ASN A 308 -44.52 7.07 -37.64
C ASN A 308 -43.29 7.56 -38.40
#